data_AF-A0A3B9H593-F1
#
_entry.id   AF-A0A3B9H593-F1
#
_cell.length_a   1.000
_cell.length_b   1.000
_cell.length_c   1.000
_cell.angle_alpha   90.00
_cell.angle_beta   90.00
_cell.angle_gamma   90.00
#
_symmetry.space_group_name_H-M   'P 1'
#
loop_
_entity.id
_entity.type
_entity.pdbx_description
1 polymer ?
#
loop_
_entity_poly.entity_id
_entity_poly.type
_entity_poly.pdbx_seq_one_letter_code
_entity_poly.pdbx_strand_id
1 'polypeptide(L)'
;YAYASYGLESIAEEIEPIETPEDDEYYESYADKLEAEEQKRIERKRNTVMGAFEEIYNPNPDHTMALNPRFQNATQNNSEVTVFIDGANSFKELDGIFGAAEPMGETLSMMSDNYLFIDFNINDKDLTAEMTYHISDRFKDQMNATNKAKFNKKALKYIDGQNLIGFFGFAIDPEPYYDMMMDMYSTIMSSVPEYGEIAAGALDIFNILLDEDEVFDFIKGDAVFAVTDIKEFDVTYTTYEYDEDFNELEVTTTKKEPMPEYTFVASIGNEPLRSRILRMMEKSDLLVFNEGYYTYQPPFSRYRRSNPSGLGGTHYVAVENDVLIITNNKDLVTLYRQSGLPKTNWLNKEHRTILKKNNYVGYWDANRTFTKLNEEMKSLGKDFFKMMEVADSTFKNATVCGLENDGNLFKTTLSLNFVNENKIAIVQLLEFVESIGGK
;
A
#
# COMPACT_ATOMS: atom_id res chain seq x y z
N TYR A 1 42.73 -29.19 6.61
CA TYR A 1 44.07 -29.80 6.57
C TYR A 1 44.42 -30.16 5.13
N ALA A 2 45.66 -29.87 4.71
CA ALA A 2 46.38 -30.22 3.46
C ALA A 2 46.59 -29.08 2.44
N TYR A 3 47.79 -28.50 2.55
CA TYR A 3 48.50 -27.67 1.57
C TYR A 3 49.09 -28.54 0.44
N ALA A 4 49.26 -27.96 -0.74
CA ALA A 4 50.32 -28.34 -1.67
C ALA A 4 50.85 -27.09 -2.41
N SER A 5 52.08 -26.73 -2.06
CA SER A 5 52.93 -25.68 -2.63
C SER A 5 54.02 -26.29 -3.50
N TYR A 6 54.31 -25.68 -4.65
CA TYR A 6 55.60 -25.67 -5.36
C TYR A 6 55.59 -24.36 -6.18
N GLY A 7 56.57 -23.46 -6.18
CA GLY A 7 57.85 -23.35 -5.50
C GLY A 7 58.74 -22.35 -6.27
N LEU A 8 59.14 -21.25 -5.59
CA LEU A 8 60.45 -20.56 -5.62
C LEU A 8 60.90 -19.89 -6.96
N GLU A 9 61.52 -18.71 -7.01
CA GLU A 9 62.38 -18.04 -6.02
C GLU A 9 62.69 -16.57 -6.40
N SER A 10 62.87 -15.74 -5.35
CA SER A 10 63.63 -14.48 -5.22
C SER A 10 63.38 -13.30 -6.19
N ILE A 11 62.95 -12.15 -5.66
CA ILE A 11 63.83 -11.09 -5.13
C ILE A 11 63.07 -10.45 -3.95
N ALA A 12 63.73 -10.41 -2.79
CA ALA A 12 63.20 -9.78 -1.58
C ALA A 12 63.42 -8.26 -1.67
N GLU A 13 62.33 -7.50 -1.60
CA GLU A 13 62.37 -6.09 -1.23
C GLU A 13 61.63 -5.98 0.11
N GLU A 14 62.39 -5.62 1.13
CA GLU A 14 61.95 -5.43 2.51
C GLU A 14 61.08 -4.18 2.57
N ILE A 15 59.76 -4.34 2.46
CA ILE A 15 58.81 -3.24 2.74
C ILE A 15 58.52 -3.30 4.23
N GLU A 16 59.16 -2.40 4.98
CA GLU A 16 58.84 -2.14 6.37
C GLU A 16 57.34 -1.82 6.53
N PRO A 17 56.67 -2.28 7.60
CA PRO A 17 55.33 -1.82 7.91
C PRO A 17 55.39 -0.32 8.20
N ILE A 18 54.77 0.48 7.33
CA ILE A 18 54.51 1.89 7.63
C ILE A 18 53.46 1.89 8.75
N GLU A 19 53.91 1.95 10.00
CA GLU A 19 53.09 2.44 11.11
C GLU A 19 52.77 3.92 10.80
N THR A 20 51.62 4.16 10.18
CA THR A 20 51.05 5.51 10.15
C THR A 20 50.69 5.88 11.59
N PRO A 21 51.18 7.01 12.12
CA PRO A 21 50.71 7.50 13.41
C PRO A 21 49.20 7.71 13.29
N GLU A 22 48.41 7.02 14.12
CA GLU A 22 47.02 7.39 14.34
C GLU A 22 47.02 8.76 15.03
N ASP A 23 46.88 9.82 14.24
CA ASP A 23 46.80 11.20 14.73
C ASP A 23 45.43 11.41 15.38
N ASP A 24 45.36 11.34 16.71
CA ASP A 24 44.19 11.71 17.51
C ASP A 24 43.65 13.11 17.14
N GLU A 25 44.53 14.01 16.70
CA GLU A 25 44.22 15.37 16.21
C GLU A 25 43.32 15.35 14.94
N TYR A 26 43.45 14.34 14.08
CA TYR A 26 42.59 14.18 12.89
C TYR A 26 41.15 13.84 13.28
N TYR A 27 40.97 12.93 14.25
CA TYR A 27 39.66 12.52 14.76
C TYR A 27 38.99 13.61 15.59
N GLU A 28 39.74 14.35 16.41
CA GLU A 28 39.21 15.54 17.11
C GLU A 28 38.77 16.62 16.10
N SER A 29 39.57 16.91 15.07
CA SER A 29 39.18 17.90 14.03
C SER A 29 37.97 17.45 13.20
N TYR A 30 37.76 16.14 13.06
CA TYR A 30 36.63 15.57 12.35
C TYR A 30 35.36 15.61 13.21
N ALA A 31 35.46 15.28 14.50
CA ALA A 31 34.38 15.42 15.47
C ALA A 31 33.92 16.88 15.60
N ASP A 32 34.86 17.82 15.71
CA ASP A 32 34.57 19.26 15.77
C ASP A 32 33.87 19.76 14.50
N LYS A 33 34.26 19.26 13.32
CA LYS A 33 33.57 19.56 12.06
C LYS A 33 32.15 19.00 12.04
N LEU A 34 31.95 17.78 12.52
CA LEU A 34 30.65 17.12 12.54
C LEU A 34 29.69 17.83 13.52
N GLU A 35 30.19 18.23 14.69
CA GLU A 35 29.44 19.03 15.67
C GLU A 35 29.12 20.44 15.11
N ALA A 36 30.08 21.10 14.45
CA ALA A 36 29.84 22.40 13.83
C ALA A 36 28.82 22.32 12.67
N GLU A 37 28.84 21.24 11.89
CA GLU A 37 27.84 20.97 10.85
C GLU A 37 26.46 20.67 11.45
N GLU A 38 26.41 19.90 12.53
CA GLU A 38 25.16 19.61 13.24
C GLU A 38 24.56 20.86 13.88
N GLN A 39 25.36 21.71 14.52
CA GLN A 39 24.92 23.01 15.05
C GLN A 39 24.40 23.92 13.94
N LYS A 40 25.11 24.02 12.81
CA LYS A 40 24.64 24.76 11.63
C LYS A 40 23.34 24.19 11.08
N ARG A 41 23.14 22.86 11.10
CA ARG A 41 21.91 22.20 10.66
C ARG A 41 20.75 22.51 11.61
N ILE A 42 20.98 22.44 12.92
CA ILE A 42 19.99 22.78 13.96
C ILE A 42 19.61 24.25 13.85
N GLU A 43 20.59 25.14 13.67
CA GLU A 43 20.36 26.58 13.54
C GLU A 43 19.61 26.93 12.25
N ARG A 44 19.94 26.29 11.12
CA ARG A 44 19.13 26.39 9.89
C ARG A 44 17.69 25.95 10.12
N LYS A 45 17.47 24.76 10.70
CA LYS A 45 16.13 24.26 11.00
C LYS A 45 15.36 25.20 11.91
N ARG A 46 16.01 25.72 12.97
CA ARG A 46 15.41 26.69 13.88
C ARG A 46 15.01 27.96 13.15
N ASN A 47 15.91 28.54 12.35
CA ASN A 47 15.64 29.77 11.60
C ASN A 47 14.52 29.57 10.57
N THR A 48 14.47 28.42 9.90
CA THR A 48 13.40 28.09 8.96
C THR A 48 12.05 27.95 9.67
N VAL A 49 12.00 27.22 10.79
CA VAL A 49 10.78 27.10 11.61
C VAL A 49 10.31 28.45 12.14
N MET A 50 11.25 29.27 12.63
CA MET A 50 10.92 30.62 13.13
C MET A 50 10.44 31.55 12.01
N GLY A 51 11.05 31.49 10.82
CA GLY A 51 10.59 32.24 9.65
C GLY A 51 9.18 31.84 9.22
N ALA A 52 8.86 30.54 9.22
CA ALA A 52 7.52 30.04 8.95
C ALA A 52 6.50 30.55 9.99
N PHE A 53 6.85 30.52 11.29
CA PHE A 53 5.99 31.10 12.32
C PHE A 53 5.79 32.61 12.16
N GLU A 54 6.85 33.36 11.82
CA GLU A 54 6.74 34.80 11.55
C GLU A 54 5.82 35.09 10.36
N GLU A 55 5.85 34.26 9.32
CA GLU A 55 4.96 34.37 8.16
C GLU A 55 3.50 34.04 8.51
N ILE A 56 3.27 32.94 9.25
CA ILE A 56 1.94 32.50 9.71
C ILE A 56 1.28 33.54 10.63
N TYR A 57 2.05 34.13 11.54
CA TYR A 57 1.56 35.13 12.49
C TYR A 57 1.68 36.57 11.98
N ASN A 58 2.12 36.78 10.74
CA ASN A 58 2.15 38.10 10.13
C ASN A 58 0.71 38.58 9.91
N PRO A 59 0.23 39.65 10.58
CA PRO A 59 -1.14 40.12 10.48
C PRO A 59 -1.43 40.86 9.16
N ASN A 60 -0.69 40.56 8.08
CA ASN A 60 -0.91 41.12 6.76
C ASN A 60 -2.31 40.69 6.25
N PRO A 61 -3.22 41.64 5.96
CA PRO A 61 -4.54 41.34 5.42
C PRO A 61 -4.50 40.52 4.12
N ASP A 62 -3.42 40.63 3.34
CA ASP A 62 -3.23 39.86 2.10
C ASP A 62 -2.86 38.39 2.36
N HIS A 63 -2.49 38.02 3.59
CA HIS A 63 -2.16 36.66 4.01
C HIS A 63 -3.35 35.94 4.67
N THR A 64 -4.55 36.54 4.64
CA THR A 64 -5.75 35.89 5.18
C THR A 64 -6.26 34.80 4.24
N MET A 65 -6.57 33.62 4.81
CA MET A 65 -7.26 32.53 4.10
C MET A 65 -8.62 32.96 3.54
N ALA A 66 -9.25 33.98 4.11
CA ALA A 66 -10.53 34.48 3.64
C ALA A 66 -10.49 35.07 2.22
N LEU A 67 -9.31 35.46 1.72
CA LEU A 67 -9.12 35.95 0.35
C LEU A 67 -8.64 34.86 -0.62
N ASN A 68 -8.31 33.66 -0.12
CA ASN A 68 -7.86 32.56 -0.97
C ASN A 68 -9.05 32.01 -1.79
N PRO A 69 -9.04 32.10 -3.13
CA PRO A 69 -10.16 31.64 -3.96
C PRO A 69 -10.38 30.13 -3.88
N ARG A 70 -9.33 29.33 -3.62
CA ARG A 70 -9.42 27.88 -3.41
C ARG A 70 -10.18 27.59 -2.12
N PHE A 71 -9.89 28.33 -1.05
CA PHE A 71 -10.60 28.22 0.23
C PHE A 71 -12.06 28.69 0.13
N GLN A 72 -12.32 29.80 -0.55
CA GLN A 72 -13.68 30.28 -0.79
C GLN A 72 -14.52 29.27 -1.59
N ASN A 73 -13.93 28.60 -2.58
CA ASN A 73 -14.60 27.54 -3.34
C ASN A 73 -14.87 26.32 -2.44
N ALA A 74 -13.86 25.86 -1.67
CA ALA A 74 -14.00 24.74 -0.75
C ALA A 74 -15.08 24.94 0.31
N THR A 75 -15.31 26.19 0.74
CA THR A 75 -16.27 26.54 1.81
C THR A 75 -17.65 26.96 1.30
N GLN A 76 -17.91 26.90 -0.02
CA GLN A 76 -19.26 27.14 -0.58
C GLN A 76 -20.22 25.96 -0.38
N ASN A 77 -19.70 24.78 -0.03
CA ASN A 77 -20.50 23.60 0.22
C ASN A 77 -21.26 23.70 1.54
N ASN A 78 -22.45 23.11 1.60
CA ASN A 78 -23.29 23.08 2.80
C ASN A 78 -22.88 21.91 3.73
N SER A 79 -21.61 21.89 4.12
CA SER A 79 -21.06 20.96 5.11
C SER A 79 -21.04 21.61 6.51
N GLU A 80 -20.94 20.79 7.55
CA GLU A 80 -20.91 21.30 8.93
C GLU A 80 -19.50 21.67 9.37
N VAL A 81 -18.50 20.96 8.86
CA VAL A 81 -17.08 21.26 9.06
C VAL A 81 -16.34 21.04 7.75
N THR A 82 -15.60 22.04 7.29
CA THR A 82 -14.66 21.91 6.17
C THR A 82 -13.23 22.01 6.69
N VAL A 83 -12.40 21.02 6.37
CA VAL A 83 -10.95 21.09 6.55
C VAL A 83 -10.33 21.39 5.19
N PHE A 84 -9.55 22.46 5.08
CA PHE A 84 -8.86 22.85 3.84
C PHE A 84 -7.35 22.75 4.01
N ILE A 85 -6.67 22.18 3.02
CA ILE A 85 -5.22 22.00 2.97
C ILE A 85 -4.73 22.54 1.62
N ASP A 86 -3.89 23.58 1.67
CA ASP A 86 -3.25 24.14 0.48
C ASP A 86 -1.92 23.40 0.19
N GLY A 87 -1.97 22.40 -0.69
CA GLY A 87 -0.84 21.52 -0.96
C GLY A 87 0.43 22.28 -1.39
N ALA A 88 0.26 23.35 -2.17
CA ALA A 88 1.35 24.19 -2.68
C ALA A 88 2.24 24.80 -1.57
N ASN A 89 1.61 25.26 -0.49
CA ASN A 89 2.29 25.95 0.60
C ASN A 89 2.79 24.96 1.65
N SER A 90 2.01 23.90 1.93
CA SER A 90 2.41 22.85 2.88
C SER A 90 3.69 22.15 2.46
N PHE A 91 3.89 21.86 1.17
CA PHE A 91 5.12 21.18 0.72
C PHE A 91 6.36 22.08 0.75
N LYS A 92 6.24 23.38 0.49
CA LYS A 92 7.36 24.34 0.62
C LYS A 92 7.81 24.52 2.06
N GLU A 93 6.87 24.54 3.01
CA GLU A 93 7.19 24.61 4.44
C GLU A 93 7.85 23.31 4.94
N LEU A 94 7.37 22.15 4.47
CA LEU A 94 7.98 20.84 4.78
C LEU A 94 9.41 20.72 4.23
N ASP A 95 9.68 21.24 3.03
CA ASP A 95 11.03 21.29 2.43
C ASP A 95 12.02 22.01 3.36
N GLY A 96 11.60 23.16 3.88
CA GLY A 96 12.37 23.95 4.85
C GLY A 96 12.60 23.26 6.20
N ILE A 97 11.64 22.48 6.70
CA ILE A 97 11.69 21.80 8.00
C ILE A 97 12.54 20.52 7.94
N PHE A 98 12.38 19.73 6.88
CA PHE A 98 13.03 18.44 6.75
C PHE A 98 14.40 18.53 6.08
N GLY A 99 14.75 19.68 5.48
CA GLY A 99 16.01 19.85 4.77
C GLY A 99 16.13 18.85 3.63
N ALA A 100 14.99 18.54 2.99
CA ALA A 100 15.01 17.80 1.74
C ALA A 100 15.90 18.58 0.78
N ALA A 101 16.77 17.86 0.08
CA ALA A 101 17.73 18.51 -0.79
C ALA A 101 16.99 19.38 -1.82
N GLU A 102 17.66 20.39 -2.36
CA GLU A 102 17.19 21.25 -3.44
C GLU A 102 16.62 20.54 -4.71
N PRO A 103 16.84 19.24 -5.04
CA PRO A 103 16.28 18.67 -6.25
C PRO A 103 14.79 18.33 -6.21
N MET A 104 14.04 18.64 -5.14
CA MET A 104 12.58 18.41 -5.11
C MET A 104 11.76 19.55 -5.76
N GLY A 105 12.39 20.68 -6.13
CA GLY A 105 11.66 21.86 -6.63
C GLY A 105 10.78 21.61 -7.85
N GLU A 106 11.23 20.79 -8.80
CA GLU A 106 10.46 20.46 -10.00
C GLU A 106 9.28 19.53 -9.67
N THR A 107 9.49 18.50 -8.85
CA THR A 107 8.43 17.62 -8.31
C THR A 107 7.37 18.41 -7.56
N LEU A 108 7.78 19.35 -6.70
CA LEU A 108 6.87 20.21 -5.96
C LEU A 108 6.12 21.17 -6.88
N SER A 109 6.74 21.62 -7.97
CA SER A 109 6.08 22.47 -8.97
C SER A 109 4.93 21.74 -9.68
N MET A 110 5.06 20.44 -9.93
CA MET A 110 3.99 19.62 -10.54
C MET A 110 2.74 19.52 -9.66
N MET A 111 2.92 19.67 -8.35
CA MET A 111 1.87 19.62 -7.33
C MET A 111 1.49 21.01 -6.79
N SER A 112 2.06 22.08 -7.34
CA SER A 112 1.88 23.45 -6.82
C SER A 112 0.45 23.99 -6.99
N ASP A 113 -0.35 23.39 -7.85
CA ASP A 113 -1.79 23.69 -7.98
C ASP A 113 -2.68 22.69 -7.26
N ASN A 114 -2.09 21.72 -6.55
CA ASN A 114 -2.85 20.74 -5.80
C ASN A 114 -3.31 21.34 -4.47
N TYR A 115 -4.58 21.11 -4.16
CA TYR A 115 -5.15 21.41 -2.86
C TYR A 115 -6.19 20.35 -2.52
N LEU A 116 -6.46 20.22 -1.23
CA LEU A 116 -7.41 19.25 -0.70
C LEU A 116 -8.39 19.95 0.21
N PHE A 117 -9.65 19.55 0.14
CA PHE A 117 -10.59 19.85 1.22
C PHE A 117 -11.43 18.64 1.57
N ILE A 118 -11.83 18.59 2.83
CA ILE A 118 -12.63 17.51 3.40
C ILE A 118 -13.86 18.14 4.02
N ASP A 119 -15.02 17.81 3.46
CA ASP A 119 -16.32 18.23 3.95
C ASP A 119 -16.92 17.14 4.83
N PHE A 120 -17.08 17.44 6.11
CA PHE A 120 -17.73 16.57 7.07
C PHE A 120 -19.21 16.90 7.18
N ASN A 121 -20.04 15.87 7.01
CA ASN A 121 -21.47 15.90 7.27
C ASN A 121 -21.74 14.91 8.41
N ILE A 122 -22.15 15.44 9.55
CA ILE A 122 -22.35 14.70 10.80
C ILE A 122 -23.86 14.50 10.96
N ASN A 123 -24.29 13.25 10.91
CA ASN A 123 -25.66 12.89 11.24
C ASN A 123 -25.70 12.26 12.64
N ASP A 124 -26.91 12.00 13.14
CA ASP A 124 -27.10 11.37 14.45
C ASP A 124 -26.43 9.99 14.56
N LYS A 125 -26.32 9.26 13.45
CA LYS A 125 -25.91 7.84 13.43
C LYS A 125 -24.70 7.52 12.56
N ASP A 126 -24.31 8.45 11.71
CA ASP A 126 -23.24 8.28 10.75
C ASP A 126 -22.48 9.60 10.55
N LEU A 127 -21.27 9.47 10.03
CA LEU A 127 -20.45 10.58 9.58
C LEU A 127 -20.03 10.28 8.15
N THR A 128 -20.22 11.26 7.28
CA THR A 128 -19.71 11.22 5.91
C THR A 128 -18.68 12.31 5.73
N ALA A 129 -17.47 11.92 5.31
CA ALA A 129 -16.42 12.83 4.91
C ALA A 129 -16.25 12.76 3.39
N GLU A 130 -16.53 13.85 2.69
CA GLU A 130 -16.25 14.01 1.26
C GLU A 130 -14.90 14.70 1.10
N MET A 131 -13.92 13.93 0.65
CA MET A 131 -12.58 14.39 0.33
C MET A 131 -12.53 14.79 -1.14
N THR A 132 -12.31 16.07 -1.43
CA THR A 132 -12.10 16.59 -2.77
C THR A 132 -10.64 17.01 -2.95
N TYR A 133 -9.95 16.37 -3.87
CA TYR A 133 -8.58 16.70 -4.25
C TYR A 133 -8.57 17.39 -5.60
N HIS A 134 -7.97 18.57 -5.69
CA HIS A 134 -7.66 19.21 -6.95
C HIS A 134 -6.32 18.72 -7.46
N ILE A 135 -6.30 18.21 -8.68
CA ILE A 135 -5.09 17.76 -9.37
C ILE A 135 -4.72 18.82 -10.42
N SER A 136 -3.42 19.08 -10.57
CA SER A 136 -2.91 20.02 -11.57
C SER A 136 -3.32 19.63 -13.00
N ASP A 137 -3.42 20.63 -13.88
CA ASP A 137 -3.82 20.43 -15.28
C ASP A 137 -2.89 19.45 -16.02
N ARG A 138 -1.63 19.31 -15.56
CA ARG A 138 -0.65 18.36 -16.11
C ARG A 138 -1.14 16.91 -16.12
N PHE A 139 -1.83 16.49 -15.06
CA PHE A 139 -2.25 15.10 -14.88
C PHE A 139 -3.76 14.89 -15.03
N LYS A 140 -4.50 15.96 -15.32
CA LYS A 140 -5.96 15.95 -15.45
C LYS A 140 -6.43 14.89 -16.45
N ASP A 141 -5.90 14.94 -17.67
CA ASP A 141 -6.42 14.12 -18.77
C ASP A 141 -6.09 12.64 -18.54
N GLN A 142 -4.89 12.33 -18.05
CA GLN A 142 -4.48 10.99 -17.67
C GLN A 142 -5.31 10.46 -16.51
N MET A 143 -5.56 11.26 -15.46
CA MET A 143 -6.39 10.82 -14.33
C MET A 143 -7.85 10.62 -14.75
N ASN A 144 -8.38 11.50 -15.60
CA ASN A 144 -9.73 11.36 -16.17
C ASN A 144 -9.85 10.11 -17.05
N ALA A 145 -8.80 9.76 -17.81
CA ALA A 145 -8.75 8.53 -18.59
C ALA A 145 -8.65 7.29 -17.68
N THR A 146 -7.77 7.33 -16.68
CA THR A 146 -7.59 6.31 -15.64
C THR A 146 -8.92 5.94 -14.98
N ASN A 147 -9.76 6.93 -14.66
CA ASN A 147 -11.02 6.72 -13.97
C ASN A 147 -12.20 6.22 -14.86
N LYS A 148 -11.98 5.96 -16.16
CA LYS A 148 -13.02 5.40 -17.02
C LYS A 148 -13.24 3.90 -16.81
N ALA A 149 -12.23 3.19 -16.29
CA ALA A 149 -12.30 1.77 -16.03
C ALA A 149 -13.45 1.40 -15.06
N LYS A 150 -13.92 0.15 -15.15
CA LYS A 150 -15.01 -0.39 -14.32
C LYS A 150 -14.71 -1.83 -13.93
N PHE A 151 -15.14 -2.20 -12.73
CA PHE A 151 -15.05 -3.57 -12.26
C PHE A 151 -15.80 -4.56 -13.16
N ASN A 152 -15.16 -5.68 -13.45
CA ASN A 152 -15.75 -6.78 -14.19
C ASN A 152 -16.78 -7.52 -13.35
N LYS A 153 -18.05 -7.43 -13.77
CA LYS A 153 -19.19 -8.07 -13.08
C LYS A 153 -19.05 -9.60 -13.01
N LYS A 154 -18.30 -10.22 -13.92
CA LYS A 154 -18.04 -11.67 -13.89
C LYS A 154 -17.10 -12.07 -12.76
N ALA A 155 -16.19 -11.19 -12.34
CA ALA A 155 -15.26 -11.45 -11.24
C ALA A 155 -16.00 -11.49 -9.88
N LEU A 156 -17.03 -10.65 -9.71
CA LEU A 156 -17.76 -10.52 -8.44
C LEU A 156 -18.52 -11.79 -8.00
N LYS A 157 -18.76 -12.76 -8.90
CA LYS A 157 -19.44 -14.03 -8.56
C LYS A 157 -18.56 -14.99 -7.74
N TYR A 158 -17.27 -14.67 -7.62
CA TYR A 158 -16.29 -15.47 -6.86
C TYR A 158 -16.08 -14.95 -5.44
N ILE A 159 -16.69 -13.82 -5.08
CA ILE A 159 -16.53 -13.21 -3.75
C ILE A 159 -17.71 -13.61 -2.86
N ASP A 160 -17.41 -14.31 -1.76
CA ASP A 160 -18.42 -14.67 -0.77
C ASP A 160 -18.79 -13.45 0.10
N GLY A 161 -20.07 -13.09 0.07
CA GLY A 161 -20.67 -11.98 0.79
C GLY A 161 -21.34 -12.36 2.11
N GLN A 162 -21.51 -13.65 2.44
CA GLN A 162 -22.28 -14.07 3.62
C GLN A 162 -21.57 -13.67 4.90
N ASN A 163 -20.29 -14.04 4.99
CA ASN A 163 -19.44 -13.85 6.17
C ASN A 163 -18.42 -12.71 6.01
N LEU A 164 -18.50 -11.98 4.89
CA LEU A 164 -17.59 -10.91 4.48
C LEU A 164 -17.19 -10.00 5.65
N ILE A 165 -15.90 -9.96 5.93
CA ILE A 165 -15.27 -9.06 6.90
C ILE A 165 -14.96 -7.73 6.24
N GLY A 166 -14.46 -7.76 5.01
CA GLY A 166 -14.15 -6.55 4.27
C GLY A 166 -13.66 -6.83 2.86
N PHE A 167 -13.63 -5.80 2.04
CA PHE A 167 -12.98 -5.86 0.74
C PHE A 167 -12.40 -4.50 0.37
N PHE A 168 -11.36 -4.54 -0.45
CA PHE A 168 -10.82 -3.41 -1.15
C PHE A 168 -10.79 -3.73 -2.64
N GLY A 169 -11.20 -2.80 -3.47
CA GLY A 169 -11.14 -2.93 -4.91
C GLY A 169 -10.72 -1.64 -5.57
N PHE A 170 -10.03 -1.78 -6.69
CA PHE A 170 -9.75 -0.70 -7.62
C PHE A 170 -10.11 -1.10 -9.05
N ALA A 171 -10.47 -0.12 -9.86
CA ALA A 171 -10.67 -0.23 -11.29
C ALA A 171 -10.06 1.01 -11.94
N ILE A 172 -8.91 0.84 -12.58
CA ILE A 172 -8.16 1.91 -13.23
C ILE A 172 -7.81 1.47 -14.64
N ASP A 173 -7.74 2.41 -15.57
CA ASP A 173 -7.18 2.13 -16.88
C ASP A 173 -5.64 2.12 -16.74
N PRO A 174 -4.95 0.99 -16.97
CA PRO A 174 -3.55 0.83 -16.61
C PRO A 174 -2.60 1.65 -17.50
N GLU A 175 -2.96 1.88 -18.77
CA GLU A 175 -2.12 2.62 -19.73
C GLU A 175 -1.99 4.11 -19.35
N PRO A 176 -3.08 4.91 -19.23
CA PRO A 176 -2.95 6.31 -18.82
C PRO A 176 -2.43 6.46 -17.38
N TYR A 177 -2.67 5.48 -16.51
CA TYR A 177 -2.10 5.48 -15.17
C TYR A 177 -0.58 5.28 -15.21
N TYR A 178 -0.10 4.35 -16.04
CA TYR A 178 1.31 4.10 -16.24
C TYR A 178 2.01 5.34 -16.81
N ASP A 179 1.44 5.96 -17.86
CA ASP A 179 1.96 7.19 -18.45
C ASP A 179 2.10 8.31 -17.40
N MET A 180 1.08 8.49 -16.57
CA MET A 180 1.10 9.46 -15.48
C MET A 180 2.21 9.17 -14.46
N MET A 181 2.36 7.90 -14.07
CA MET A 181 3.38 7.48 -13.11
C MET A 181 4.79 7.62 -13.67
N MET A 182 4.99 7.32 -14.96
CA MET A 182 6.29 7.47 -15.63
C MET A 182 6.65 8.93 -15.87
N ASP A 183 5.69 9.80 -16.18
CA ASP A 183 5.90 11.24 -16.25
C ASP A 183 6.33 11.83 -14.89
N MET A 184 5.65 11.41 -13.82
CA MET A 184 6.01 11.80 -12.45
C MET A 184 7.41 11.27 -12.08
N TYR A 185 7.69 9.99 -12.32
CA TYR A 185 8.96 9.37 -11.98
C TYR A 185 10.13 9.97 -12.77
N SER A 186 9.98 10.12 -14.09
CA SER A 186 11.02 10.72 -14.93
C SER A 186 11.36 12.15 -14.49
N THR A 187 10.36 12.93 -14.09
CA THR A 187 10.58 14.29 -13.57
C THR A 187 11.30 14.27 -12.22
N ILE A 188 10.88 13.40 -11.28
CA ILE A 188 11.57 13.24 -9.98
C ILE A 188 13.02 12.79 -10.17
N MET A 189 13.29 11.88 -11.10
CA MET A 189 14.65 11.37 -11.31
C MET A 189 15.54 12.37 -12.05
N SER A 190 14.99 13.09 -13.03
CA SER A 190 15.74 14.12 -13.78
C SER A 190 16.11 15.31 -12.91
N SER A 191 15.31 15.60 -11.89
CA SER A 191 15.61 16.69 -10.96
C SER A 191 16.77 16.36 -10.01
N VAL A 192 17.18 15.08 -9.86
CA VAL A 192 18.31 14.67 -9.00
C VAL A 192 19.62 14.53 -9.82
N PRO A 193 20.63 15.40 -9.61
CA PRO A 193 21.84 15.46 -10.45
C PRO A 193 22.65 14.16 -10.56
N GLU A 194 22.61 13.31 -9.53
CA GLU A 194 23.39 12.06 -9.46
C GLU A 194 22.70 10.88 -10.19
N TYR A 195 21.40 10.98 -10.46
CA TYR A 195 20.60 9.89 -11.03
C TYR A 195 20.00 10.18 -12.41
N GLY A 196 20.03 11.42 -12.91
CA GLY A 196 19.39 11.80 -14.18
C GLY A 196 19.79 10.93 -15.39
N GLU A 197 21.09 10.69 -15.61
CA GLU A 197 21.55 9.89 -16.76
C GLU A 197 21.33 8.37 -16.56
N ILE A 198 21.45 7.88 -15.32
CA ILE A 198 21.25 6.44 -15.00
C ILE A 198 19.76 6.08 -15.02
N ALA A 199 18.89 6.97 -14.55
CA ALA A 199 17.45 6.76 -14.51
C ALA A 199 16.81 6.79 -15.91
N ALA A 200 17.24 7.71 -16.78
CA ALA A 200 16.79 7.71 -18.18
C ALA A 200 17.15 6.40 -18.88
N GLY A 201 18.39 5.92 -18.72
CA GLY A 201 18.82 4.62 -19.26
C GLY A 201 18.11 3.41 -18.65
N ALA A 202 17.79 3.44 -17.35
CA ALA A 202 17.08 2.35 -16.69
C ALA A 202 15.60 2.27 -17.13
N LEU A 203 14.92 3.41 -17.29
CA LEU A 203 13.56 3.48 -17.83
C LEU A 203 13.50 3.00 -19.27
N ASP A 204 14.44 3.43 -20.11
CA ASP A 204 14.54 2.94 -21.49
C ASP A 204 14.71 1.42 -21.52
N ILE A 205 15.53 0.85 -20.62
CA ILE A 205 15.70 -0.61 -20.51
C ILE A 205 14.40 -1.28 -20.02
N PHE A 206 13.70 -0.73 -19.03
CA PHE A 206 12.43 -1.28 -18.55
C PHE A 206 11.36 -1.28 -19.66
N ASN A 207 11.26 -0.19 -20.43
CA ASN A 207 10.30 -0.04 -21.53
C ASN A 207 10.69 -0.88 -22.76
N ILE A 208 11.98 -1.12 -22.99
CA ILE A 208 12.45 -2.04 -24.05
C ILE A 208 12.21 -3.51 -23.67
N LEU A 209 12.31 -3.87 -22.38
CA LEU A 209 12.16 -5.25 -21.90
C LEU A 209 10.70 -5.69 -21.74
N LEU A 210 9.79 -4.75 -21.51
CA LEU A 210 8.35 -4.99 -21.42
C LEU A 210 7.70 -4.50 -22.71
N ASP A 211 7.15 -5.41 -23.51
CA ASP A 211 6.24 -5.03 -24.58
C ASP A 211 4.97 -4.45 -23.92
N GLU A 212 4.94 -3.12 -23.79
CA GLU A 212 3.91 -2.36 -23.07
C GLU A 212 2.51 -2.71 -23.58
N ASP A 213 2.35 -2.84 -24.90
CA ASP A 213 1.11 -3.26 -25.54
C ASP A 213 0.70 -4.66 -25.06
N GLU A 214 1.64 -5.62 -25.05
CA GLU A 214 1.38 -6.99 -24.59
C GLU A 214 0.99 -7.02 -23.09
N VAL A 215 1.58 -6.13 -22.27
CA VAL A 215 1.33 -6.00 -20.83
C VAL A 215 -0.03 -5.36 -20.53
N PHE A 216 -0.39 -4.25 -21.19
CA PHE A 216 -1.70 -3.61 -21.03
C PHE A 216 -2.83 -4.46 -21.65
N ASP A 217 -2.51 -5.31 -22.63
CA ASP A 217 -3.44 -6.33 -23.08
C ASP A 217 -3.65 -7.46 -22.07
N PHE A 218 -2.67 -7.71 -21.20
CA PHE A 218 -2.75 -8.70 -20.13
C PHE A 218 -3.40 -8.15 -18.86
N ILE A 219 -2.97 -7.00 -18.32
CA ILE A 219 -3.53 -6.41 -17.10
C ILE A 219 -4.69 -5.51 -17.50
N LYS A 220 -5.93 -5.83 -17.09
CA LYS A 220 -7.11 -5.00 -17.42
C LYS A 220 -7.44 -3.91 -16.40
N GLY A 221 -6.68 -3.87 -15.30
CA GLY A 221 -6.71 -2.76 -14.35
C GLY A 221 -7.86 -2.76 -13.34
N ASP A 222 -8.69 -3.80 -13.30
CA ASP A 222 -9.66 -4.02 -12.22
C ASP A 222 -9.33 -5.23 -11.35
N ALA A 223 -9.37 -5.02 -10.03
CA ALA A 223 -9.15 -6.07 -9.04
C ALA A 223 -9.93 -5.83 -7.75
N VAL A 224 -10.35 -6.92 -7.09
CA VAL A 224 -10.97 -6.89 -5.77
C VAL A 224 -10.29 -7.92 -4.87
N PHE A 225 -9.80 -7.48 -3.73
CA PHE A 225 -9.34 -8.32 -2.63
C PHE A 225 -10.41 -8.33 -1.54
N ALA A 226 -10.89 -9.50 -1.16
CA ALA A 226 -11.91 -9.66 -0.13
C ALA A 226 -11.43 -10.64 0.94
N VAL A 227 -11.67 -10.27 2.21
CA VAL A 227 -11.55 -11.18 3.35
C VAL A 227 -12.97 -11.65 3.68
N THR A 228 -13.25 -12.91 3.36
CA THR A 228 -14.61 -13.46 3.35
C THR A 228 -14.99 -14.11 4.66
N ASP A 229 -14.01 -14.55 5.47
CA ASP A 229 -14.24 -15.18 6.77
C ASP A 229 -12.94 -15.28 7.59
N ILE A 230 -13.04 -15.80 8.82
CA ILE A 230 -11.90 -16.38 9.56
C ILE A 230 -12.27 -17.84 9.85
N LYS A 231 -11.45 -18.78 9.39
CA LYS A 231 -11.67 -20.23 9.51
C LYS A 231 -10.40 -20.93 9.92
N GLU A 232 -10.51 -22.17 10.38
CA GLU A 232 -9.34 -23.02 10.63
C GLU A 232 -8.80 -23.57 9.30
N PHE A 233 -7.50 -23.38 9.07
CA PHE A 233 -6.77 -23.94 7.94
C PHE A 233 -5.68 -24.88 8.45
N ASP A 234 -5.41 -25.95 7.70
CA ASP A 234 -4.27 -26.82 7.96
C ASP A 234 -2.99 -26.09 7.54
N VAL A 235 -2.11 -25.83 8.51
CA VAL A 235 -0.81 -25.19 8.31
C VAL A 235 0.29 -26.19 8.64
N THR A 236 1.20 -26.38 7.69
CA THR A 236 2.32 -27.29 7.83
C THR A 236 3.57 -26.54 8.28
N TYR A 237 4.14 -26.97 9.39
CA TYR A 237 5.33 -26.44 10.02
C TYR A 237 6.45 -27.46 9.99
N THR A 238 7.66 -27.01 9.68
CA THR A 238 8.87 -27.79 9.86
C THR A 238 9.47 -27.45 11.23
N THR A 239 9.53 -28.44 12.12
CA THR A 239 10.18 -28.35 13.44
C THR A 239 11.40 -29.24 13.49
N TYR A 240 12.29 -29.00 14.45
CA TYR A 240 13.47 -29.83 14.68
C TYR A 240 13.29 -30.55 16.01
N GLU A 241 13.29 -31.88 15.96
CA GLU A 241 13.43 -32.72 17.15
C GLU A 241 14.88 -33.20 17.23
N TYR A 242 15.39 -33.39 18.44
CA TYR A 242 16.72 -33.96 18.65
C TYR A 242 16.58 -35.43 19.00
N ASP A 243 17.32 -36.31 18.33
CA ASP A 243 17.40 -37.72 18.71
C ASP A 243 18.20 -37.91 20.02
N GLU A 244 18.30 -39.15 20.51
CA GLU A 244 19.04 -39.47 21.74
C GLU A 244 20.54 -39.11 21.66
N ASP A 245 21.08 -38.96 20.44
CA ASP A 245 22.46 -38.59 20.14
C ASP A 245 22.61 -37.07 19.84
N PHE A 246 21.57 -36.27 20.07
CA PHE A 246 21.49 -34.83 19.80
C PHE A 246 21.64 -34.44 18.31
N ASN A 247 21.34 -35.34 17.37
CA ASN A 247 21.26 -34.98 15.95
C ASN A 247 19.91 -34.30 15.66
N GLU A 248 19.95 -33.23 14.86
CA GLU A 248 18.75 -32.55 14.38
C GLU A 248 17.98 -33.42 13.40
N LEU A 249 16.73 -33.73 13.74
CA LEU A 249 15.78 -34.45 12.90
C LEU A 249 14.67 -33.49 12.47
N GLU A 250 14.58 -33.27 11.17
CA GLU A 250 13.56 -32.41 10.57
C GLU A 250 12.19 -33.14 10.59
N VAL A 251 11.25 -32.64 11.38
CA VAL A 251 9.90 -33.19 11.52
C VAL A 251 8.89 -32.21 10.94
N THR A 252 8.09 -32.69 10.00
CA THR A 252 6.98 -31.91 9.43
C THR A 252 5.70 -32.18 10.19
N THR A 253 5.15 -31.18 10.87
CA THR A 253 3.89 -31.27 11.64
C THR A 253 2.82 -30.39 11.00
N THR A 254 1.57 -30.88 10.95
CA THR A 254 0.42 -30.08 10.49
C THR A 254 -0.45 -29.71 11.69
N LYS A 255 -0.73 -28.42 11.86
CA LYS A 255 -1.61 -27.88 12.91
C LYS A 255 -2.73 -27.07 12.26
N LYS A 256 -3.92 -27.16 12.84
CA LYS A 256 -5.02 -26.27 12.48
C LYS A 256 -4.82 -24.91 13.13
N GLU A 257 -4.83 -23.88 12.32
CA GLU A 257 -4.73 -22.51 12.80
C GLU A 257 -5.82 -21.64 12.20
N PRO A 258 -6.43 -20.77 13.01
CA PRO A 258 -7.41 -19.84 12.49
C PRO A 258 -6.69 -18.82 11.60
N MET A 259 -7.25 -18.57 10.42
CA MET A 259 -6.69 -17.62 9.45
C MET A 259 -7.80 -16.93 8.67
N PRO A 260 -7.54 -15.72 8.14
CA PRO A 260 -8.46 -15.07 7.22
C PRO A 260 -8.64 -15.92 5.96
N GLU A 261 -9.89 -16.27 5.65
CA GLU A 261 -10.26 -16.73 4.31
C GLU A 261 -10.30 -15.51 3.39
N TYR A 262 -9.58 -15.57 2.27
CA TYR A 262 -9.51 -14.46 1.33
C TYR A 262 -9.73 -14.90 -0.10
N THR A 263 -10.17 -13.95 -0.92
CA THR A 263 -10.29 -14.10 -2.37
C THR A 263 -9.84 -12.81 -3.03
N PHE A 264 -8.81 -12.93 -3.87
CA PHE A 264 -8.41 -11.92 -4.83
C PHE A 264 -8.93 -12.30 -6.20
N VAL A 265 -9.59 -11.35 -6.85
CA VAL A 265 -9.98 -11.49 -8.26
C VAL A 265 -9.48 -10.30 -9.05
N ALA A 266 -9.00 -10.55 -10.27
CA ALA A 266 -8.63 -9.50 -11.21
C ALA A 266 -8.99 -9.92 -12.63
N SER A 267 -9.34 -8.97 -13.49
CA SER A 267 -9.49 -9.29 -14.91
C SER A 267 -8.13 -9.33 -15.58
N ILE A 268 -7.91 -10.39 -16.36
CA ILE A 268 -6.68 -10.60 -17.11
C ILE A 268 -7.00 -10.97 -18.56
N GLY A 269 -6.29 -10.37 -19.52
CA GLY A 269 -6.40 -10.67 -20.94
C GLY A 269 -5.23 -11.49 -21.47
N ASN A 270 -4.96 -11.31 -22.76
CA ASN A 270 -3.82 -11.88 -23.49
C ASN A 270 -3.51 -13.34 -23.14
N GLU A 271 -4.32 -14.25 -23.69
CA GLU A 271 -4.17 -15.69 -23.45
C GLU A 271 -2.76 -16.23 -23.77
N PRO A 272 -2.10 -15.87 -24.89
CA PRO A 272 -0.73 -16.30 -25.16
C PRO A 272 0.28 -15.90 -24.08
N LEU A 273 0.27 -14.64 -23.64
CA LEU A 273 1.16 -14.14 -22.59
C LEU A 273 0.84 -14.80 -21.26
N ARG A 274 -0.44 -14.85 -20.89
CA ARG A 274 -0.93 -15.53 -19.69
C ARG A 274 -0.44 -16.98 -19.61
N SER A 275 -0.60 -17.75 -20.68
CA SER A 275 -0.14 -19.14 -20.72
C SER A 275 1.39 -19.24 -20.64
N ARG A 276 2.14 -18.26 -21.16
CA ARG A 276 3.60 -18.19 -21.02
C ARG A 276 4.01 -17.95 -19.56
N ILE A 277 3.34 -17.02 -18.88
CA ILE A 277 3.55 -16.73 -17.45
C ILE A 277 3.25 -17.96 -16.60
N LEU A 278 2.08 -18.59 -16.78
CA LEU A 278 1.71 -19.80 -16.01
C LEU A 278 2.72 -20.94 -16.21
N ARG A 279 3.13 -21.22 -17.45
CA ARG A 279 4.18 -22.21 -17.73
C ARG A 279 5.52 -21.87 -17.11
N MET A 280 5.87 -20.59 -17.04
CA MET A 280 7.10 -20.16 -16.38
C MET A 280 7.04 -20.42 -14.88
N MET A 281 5.92 -20.07 -14.23
CA MET A 281 5.69 -20.33 -12.80
C MET A 281 5.63 -21.82 -12.47
N GLU A 282 5.07 -22.65 -13.36
CA GLU A 282 5.14 -24.10 -13.27
C GLU A 282 6.58 -24.62 -13.34
N LYS A 283 7.35 -24.15 -14.34
CA LYS A 283 8.75 -24.56 -14.52
C LYS A 283 9.68 -24.10 -13.39
N SER A 284 9.31 -23.05 -12.66
CA SER A 284 10.05 -22.57 -11.50
C SER A 284 9.59 -23.20 -10.19
N ASP A 285 8.73 -24.23 -10.24
CA ASP A 285 8.13 -24.90 -9.08
C ASP A 285 7.38 -23.95 -8.12
N LEU A 286 6.92 -22.79 -8.62
CA LEU A 286 6.13 -21.83 -7.85
C LEU A 286 4.63 -22.17 -7.87
N LEU A 287 4.19 -22.81 -8.96
CA LEU A 287 2.81 -23.27 -9.13
C LEU A 287 2.82 -24.74 -9.53
N VAL A 288 2.06 -25.56 -8.81
CA VAL A 288 1.81 -26.96 -9.17
C VAL A 288 0.44 -27.03 -9.82
N PHE A 289 0.40 -27.45 -11.09
CA PHE A 289 -0.87 -27.66 -11.78
C PHE A 289 -1.61 -28.88 -11.20
N ASN A 290 -2.87 -28.66 -10.86
CA ASN A 290 -3.88 -29.66 -10.55
C ASN A 290 -4.99 -29.58 -11.60
N GLU A 291 -6.04 -30.38 -11.50
CA GLU A 291 -7.14 -30.46 -12.46
C GLU A 291 -7.88 -29.11 -12.71
N GLY A 292 -7.29 -28.28 -13.57
CA GLY A 292 -7.77 -26.95 -13.99
C GLY A 292 -7.51 -25.80 -13.01
N TYR A 293 -6.67 -25.99 -11.99
CA TYR A 293 -6.24 -24.94 -11.08
C TYR A 293 -4.81 -25.23 -10.60
N TYR A 294 -4.19 -24.27 -9.92
CA TYR A 294 -2.82 -24.37 -9.42
C TYR A 294 -2.80 -24.28 -7.90
N THR A 295 -1.86 -24.98 -7.29
CA THR A 295 -1.47 -24.75 -5.90
C THR A 295 -0.19 -23.93 -5.89
N TYR A 296 -0.16 -22.85 -5.10
CA TYR A 296 1.06 -22.10 -4.86
C TYR A 296 2.00 -22.90 -3.96
N GLN A 297 3.23 -23.06 -4.44
CA GLN A 297 4.32 -23.66 -3.71
C GLN A 297 5.39 -22.59 -3.48
N PRO A 298 5.59 -22.12 -2.24
CA PRO A 298 6.62 -21.14 -1.97
C PRO A 298 7.99 -21.73 -2.28
N PRO A 299 8.92 -20.93 -2.84
CA PRO A 299 10.27 -21.41 -3.11
C PRO A 299 10.94 -21.81 -1.79
N PHE A 300 11.51 -23.01 -1.73
CA PHE A 300 12.29 -23.50 -0.59
C PHE A 300 13.47 -22.56 -0.33
N SER A 301 13.30 -21.59 0.57
CA SER A 301 14.41 -20.77 1.06
C SER A 301 15.07 -21.49 2.22
N ARG A 302 16.38 -21.77 2.10
CA ARG A 302 17.22 -22.26 3.22
C ARG A 302 17.19 -21.32 4.44
N TYR A 303 16.65 -20.10 4.29
CA TYR A 303 16.53 -19.07 5.31
C TYR A 303 15.09 -18.85 5.84
N ARG A 304 14.06 -19.52 5.31
CA ARG A 304 12.69 -19.57 5.87
C ARG A 304 12.38 -20.97 6.38
N ARG A 305 13.05 -21.38 7.46
CA ARG A 305 12.92 -22.73 8.03
C ARG A 305 11.72 -22.95 8.95
N SER A 306 10.99 -21.88 9.32
CA SER A 306 9.89 -21.96 10.31
C SER A 306 8.50 -21.60 9.78
N ASN A 307 8.36 -21.14 8.53
CA ASN A 307 7.05 -20.85 7.94
C ASN A 307 7.13 -20.87 6.39
N PRO A 308 6.82 -22.01 5.73
CA PRO A 308 7.03 -22.18 4.30
C PRO A 308 6.31 -21.13 3.44
N SER A 309 5.09 -20.70 3.80
CA SER A 309 4.32 -19.71 3.01
C SER A 309 4.45 -18.27 3.50
N GLY A 310 4.87 -18.01 4.74
CA GLY A 310 4.85 -16.66 5.36
C GLY A 310 3.44 -16.07 5.56
N LEU A 311 2.48 -16.55 4.77
CA LEU A 311 1.05 -16.23 4.79
C LEU A 311 0.21 -17.34 5.43
N GLY A 312 0.80 -18.48 5.82
CA GLY A 312 0.16 -19.68 6.40
C GLY A 312 -0.87 -20.37 5.48
N GLY A 313 -0.93 -21.70 5.55
CA GLY A 313 -1.89 -22.50 4.77
C GLY A 313 -1.57 -22.62 3.27
N THR A 314 -2.43 -23.36 2.56
CA THR A 314 -2.33 -23.58 1.10
C THR A 314 -3.04 -22.48 0.34
N HIS A 315 -2.42 -21.96 -0.72
CA HIS A 315 -3.06 -20.98 -1.62
C HIS A 315 -3.27 -21.57 -3.00
N TYR A 316 -4.35 -21.18 -3.64
CA TYR A 316 -4.80 -21.67 -4.94
C TYR A 316 -4.87 -20.52 -5.94
N VAL A 317 -4.47 -20.82 -7.17
CA VAL A 317 -4.56 -19.89 -8.31
C VAL A 317 -5.38 -20.55 -9.41
N ALA A 318 -6.34 -19.84 -9.97
CA ALA A 318 -7.11 -20.31 -11.12
C ALA A 318 -7.35 -19.18 -12.11
N VAL A 319 -7.56 -19.53 -13.36
CA VAL A 319 -8.01 -18.61 -14.40
C VAL A 319 -9.28 -19.17 -15.00
N GLU A 320 -10.34 -18.36 -15.02
CA GLU A 320 -11.61 -18.75 -15.62
C GLU A 320 -12.30 -17.54 -16.24
N ASN A 321 -12.69 -17.63 -17.51
CA ASN A 321 -13.38 -16.55 -18.25
C ASN A 321 -12.68 -15.17 -18.13
N ASP A 322 -11.36 -15.15 -18.31
CA ASP A 322 -10.52 -13.94 -18.21
C ASP A 322 -10.51 -13.28 -16.82
N VAL A 323 -10.80 -14.08 -15.79
CA VAL A 323 -10.68 -13.71 -14.38
C VAL A 323 -9.58 -14.55 -13.74
N LEU A 324 -8.57 -13.88 -13.20
CA LEU A 324 -7.61 -14.46 -12.26
C LEU A 324 -8.28 -14.58 -10.90
N ILE A 325 -8.16 -15.74 -10.27
CA ILE A 325 -8.67 -16.03 -8.93
C ILE A 325 -7.48 -16.50 -8.10
N ILE A 326 -7.20 -15.83 -6.98
CA ILE A 326 -6.22 -16.25 -5.99
C ILE A 326 -6.93 -16.34 -4.63
N THR A 327 -6.86 -17.49 -3.96
CA THR A 327 -7.64 -17.73 -2.75
C THR A 327 -7.00 -18.82 -1.90
N ASN A 328 -7.30 -18.85 -0.60
CA ASN A 328 -7.07 -20.03 0.24
C ASN A 328 -8.33 -20.93 0.38
N ASN A 329 -9.45 -20.57 -0.26
CA ASN A 329 -10.66 -21.40 -0.30
C ASN A 329 -10.56 -22.44 -1.43
N LYS A 330 -10.35 -23.71 -1.05
CA LYS A 330 -10.25 -24.82 -2.02
C LYS A 330 -11.54 -25.02 -2.81
N ASP A 331 -12.70 -24.88 -2.20
CA ASP A 331 -14.00 -25.10 -2.87
C ASP A 331 -14.21 -24.09 -4.00
N LEU A 332 -13.67 -22.89 -3.86
CA LEU A 332 -13.77 -21.86 -4.90
C LEU A 332 -13.09 -22.29 -6.21
N VAL A 333 -11.97 -23.03 -6.13
CA VAL A 333 -11.22 -23.49 -7.31
C VAL A 333 -11.58 -24.91 -7.77
N THR A 334 -12.19 -25.73 -6.91
CA THR A 334 -12.57 -27.12 -7.24
C THR A 334 -14.05 -27.26 -7.60
N LEU A 335 -14.96 -26.65 -6.83
CA LEU A 335 -16.41 -26.81 -7.00
C LEU A 335 -17.03 -25.65 -7.78
N TYR A 336 -16.53 -24.43 -7.53
CA TYR A 336 -17.17 -23.20 -8.01
C TYR A 336 -16.40 -22.46 -9.10
N ARG A 337 -15.25 -22.99 -9.57
CA ARG A 337 -14.40 -22.29 -10.55
C ARG A 337 -15.17 -21.90 -11.81
N GLN A 338 -15.84 -22.85 -12.45
CA GLN A 338 -16.58 -22.62 -13.70
C GLN A 338 -17.89 -21.85 -13.48
N SER A 339 -18.68 -22.29 -12.49
CA SER A 339 -20.03 -21.76 -12.22
C SER A 339 -20.01 -20.40 -11.51
N GLY A 340 -19.02 -20.15 -10.66
CA GLY A 340 -19.07 -19.13 -9.61
C GLY A 340 -19.80 -19.64 -8.36
N LEU A 341 -19.75 -18.85 -7.29
CA LEU A 341 -20.48 -19.17 -6.06
C LEU A 341 -22.00 -19.18 -6.30
N PRO A 342 -22.79 -19.90 -5.49
CA PRO A 342 -24.24 -19.76 -5.47
C PRO A 342 -24.67 -18.30 -5.28
N LYS A 343 -25.73 -17.86 -5.94
CA LYS A 343 -26.21 -16.46 -5.85
C LYS A 343 -26.55 -16.02 -4.42
N THR A 344 -26.92 -16.96 -3.55
CA THR A 344 -27.16 -16.74 -2.11
C THR A 344 -25.90 -16.36 -1.35
N ASN A 345 -24.72 -16.66 -1.90
CA ASN A 345 -23.42 -16.36 -1.33
C ASN A 345 -22.79 -15.10 -1.92
N TRP A 346 -23.38 -14.52 -2.97
CA TRP A 346 -22.79 -13.32 -3.57
C TRP A 346 -22.83 -12.14 -2.60
N LEU A 347 -21.91 -11.20 -2.79
CA LEU A 347 -22.00 -9.85 -2.23
C LEU A 347 -23.42 -9.31 -2.30
N ASN A 348 -23.86 -8.65 -1.22
CA ASN A 348 -25.19 -8.07 -1.12
C ASN A 348 -25.42 -6.99 -2.22
N LYS A 349 -26.67 -6.52 -2.37
CA LYS A 349 -27.00 -5.55 -3.42
C LYS A 349 -26.23 -4.23 -3.27
N GLU A 350 -25.98 -3.79 -2.05
CA GLU A 350 -25.28 -2.54 -1.73
C GLU A 350 -23.81 -2.60 -2.15
N HIS A 351 -23.07 -3.62 -1.69
CA HIS A 351 -21.66 -3.85 -2.03
C HIS A 351 -21.45 -3.97 -3.55
N ARG A 352 -22.34 -4.69 -4.23
CA ARG A 352 -22.30 -4.78 -5.71
C ARG A 352 -22.65 -3.45 -6.39
N THR A 353 -23.39 -2.57 -5.72
CA THR A 353 -23.75 -1.26 -6.28
C THR A 353 -22.57 -0.31 -6.15
N ILE A 354 -21.93 -0.25 -4.98
CA ILE A 354 -20.74 0.60 -4.79
C ILE A 354 -19.58 0.15 -5.69
N LEU A 355 -19.33 -1.14 -5.84
CA LEU A 355 -18.34 -1.66 -6.81
C LEU A 355 -18.70 -1.37 -8.28
N LYS A 356 -19.96 -1.16 -8.63
CA LYS A 356 -20.33 -0.82 -10.02
C LYS A 356 -20.24 0.66 -10.31
N LYS A 357 -20.46 1.48 -9.28
CA LYS A 357 -20.55 2.93 -9.41
C LYS A 357 -19.23 3.62 -9.18
N ASN A 358 -18.27 2.98 -8.54
CA ASN A 358 -17.01 3.58 -8.15
C ASN A 358 -15.83 2.86 -8.78
N ASN A 359 -14.67 3.49 -8.77
CA ASN A 359 -13.40 2.95 -9.23
C ASN A 359 -12.52 2.55 -8.06
N TYR A 360 -12.62 3.21 -6.91
CA TYR A 360 -11.97 2.80 -5.67
C TYR A 360 -13.05 2.49 -4.66
N VAL A 361 -13.00 1.32 -4.06
CA VAL A 361 -13.97 0.93 -3.04
C VAL A 361 -13.27 0.19 -1.91
N GLY A 362 -13.54 0.63 -0.69
CA GLY A 362 -13.19 -0.08 0.53
C GLY A 362 -14.46 -0.33 1.33
N TYR A 363 -14.58 -1.51 1.92
CA TYR A 363 -15.62 -1.81 2.89
C TYR A 363 -15.01 -2.64 4.01
N TRP A 364 -15.39 -2.33 5.23
CA TRP A 364 -14.94 -3.04 6.42
C TRP A 364 -16.06 -3.13 7.44
N ASP A 365 -16.32 -4.33 7.95
CA ASP A 365 -17.24 -4.61 9.04
C ASP A 365 -16.43 -4.90 10.31
N ALA A 366 -16.52 -3.99 11.28
CA ALA A 366 -15.76 -4.11 12.50
C ALA A 366 -16.26 -5.31 13.31
N ASN A 367 -17.57 -5.39 13.58
CA ASN A 367 -18.14 -6.46 14.41
C ASN A 367 -17.76 -7.86 13.91
N ARG A 368 -17.84 -8.10 12.59
CA ARG A 368 -17.44 -9.38 11.99
C ARG A 368 -15.95 -9.66 12.07
N THR A 369 -15.12 -8.62 12.10
CA THR A 369 -13.68 -8.76 12.33
C THR A 369 -13.44 -9.27 13.75
N PHE A 370 -13.90 -8.56 14.78
CA PHE A 370 -13.48 -8.82 16.15
C PHE A 370 -14.15 -10.02 16.81
N THR A 371 -15.41 -10.30 16.45
CA THR A 371 -16.09 -11.51 16.96
C THR A 371 -15.40 -12.80 16.55
N LYS A 372 -14.57 -12.77 15.50
CA LYS A 372 -13.87 -13.93 14.94
C LYS A 372 -12.38 -13.99 15.27
N LEU A 373 -11.82 -12.96 15.90
CA LEU A 373 -10.42 -12.95 16.32
C LEU A 373 -10.27 -13.69 17.66
N ASN A 374 -9.37 -14.68 17.70
CA ASN A 374 -9.01 -15.36 18.94
C ASN A 374 -7.86 -14.63 19.67
N GLU A 375 -7.55 -15.04 20.90
CA GLU A 375 -6.50 -14.41 21.73
C GLU A 375 -5.09 -14.54 21.11
N GLU A 376 -4.82 -15.62 20.38
CA GLU A 376 -3.55 -15.83 19.67
C GLU A 376 -3.38 -14.78 18.55
N MET A 377 -4.42 -14.56 17.74
CA MET A 377 -4.43 -13.49 16.73
C MET A 377 -4.26 -12.12 17.36
N LYS A 378 -5.01 -11.80 18.42
CA LYS A 378 -4.90 -10.49 19.11
C LYS A 378 -3.51 -10.23 19.69
N SER A 379 -2.73 -11.28 19.96
CA SER A 379 -1.36 -11.18 20.47
C SER A 379 -0.34 -10.75 19.42
N LEU A 380 -0.67 -10.87 18.12
CA LEU A 380 0.21 -10.52 17.00
C LEU A 380 0.18 -9.01 16.71
N GLY A 381 0.97 -8.22 17.45
CA GLY A 381 1.04 -6.77 17.22
C GLY A 381 0.05 -6.01 18.09
N LYS A 382 0.40 -5.92 19.38
CA LYS A 382 -0.43 -5.32 20.45
C LYS A 382 -0.95 -3.93 20.12
N ASP A 383 -0.13 -3.05 19.54
CA ASP A 383 -0.53 -1.68 19.21
C ASP A 383 -1.59 -1.64 18.09
N PHE A 384 -1.42 -2.48 17.06
CA PHE A 384 -2.41 -2.63 15.99
C PHE A 384 -3.73 -3.17 16.55
N PHE A 385 -3.69 -4.25 17.35
CA PHE A 385 -4.90 -4.84 17.91
C PHE A 385 -5.60 -3.96 18.93
N LYS A 386 -4.85 -3.15 19.69
CA LYS A 386 -5.44 -2.13 20.59
C LYS A 386 -6.20 -1.06 19.81
N MET A 387 -5.60 -0.52 18.74
CA MET A 387 -6.29 0.44 17.85
C MET A 387 -7.56 -0.19 17.25
N MET A 388 -7.44 -1.43 16.80
CA MET A 388 -8.53 -2.18 16.22
C MET A 388 -9.64 -2.43 17.27
N GLU A 389 -9.33 -2.83 18.50
CA GLU A 389 -10.33 -3.03 19.57
C GLU A 389 -11.13 -1.76 19.88
N VAL A 390 -10.46 -0.60 19.93
CA VAL A 390 -11.16 0.68 20.04
C VAL A 390 -12.07 0.89 18.83
N ALA A 391 -11.59 0.61 17.62
CA ALA A 391 -12.38 0.72 16.40
C ALA A 391 -13.63 -0.19 16.41
N ASP A 392 -13.55 -1.42 16.94
CA ASP A 392 -14.70 -2.32 17.14
C ASP A 392 -15.79 -1.69 17.99
N SER A 393 -15.38 -1.10 19.12
CA SER A 393 -16.32 -0.50 20.07
C SER A 393 -16.95 0.79 19.53
N THR A 394 -16.34 1.40 18.51
CA THR A 394 -16.73 2.70 17.96
C THR A 394 -17.56 2.55 16.68
N PHE A 395 -17.09 1.75 15.74
CA PHE A 395 -17.63 1.66 14.38
C PHE A 395 -18.36 0.34 14.17
N LYS A 396 -19.53 0.37 13.52
CA LYS A 396 -20.18 -0.82 12.97
C LYS A 396 -19.48 -1.25 11.68
N ASN A 397 -19.29 -0.28 10.79
CA ASN A 397 -18.60 -0.48 9.53
C ASN A 397 -18.07 0.85 8.99
N ALA A 398 -17.13 0.74 8.04
CA ALA A 398 -16.60 1.85 7.27
C ALA A 398 -16.69 1.51 5.78
N THR A 399 -17.02 2.51 4.97
CA THR A 399 -17.00 2.40 3.50
C THR A 399 -16.24 3.57 2.91
N VAL A 400 -15.35 3.30 1.97
CA VAL A 400 -14.72 4.32 1.12
C VAL A 400 -15.18 4.09 -0.32
N CYS A 401 -15.54 5.16 -1.02
CA CYS A 401 -15.96 5.13 -2.42
C CYS A 401 -15.30 6.30 -3.17
N GLY A 402 -14.62 6.03 -4.27
CA GLY A 402 -14.01 7.04 -5.13
C GLY A 402 -14.33 6.80 -6.59
N LEU A 403 -14.61 7.87 -7.34
CA LEU A 403 -14.69 7.91 -8.81
C LEU A 403 -15.03 9.31 -9.29
N GLU A 404 -15.92 10.00 -8.56
CA GLU A 404 -16.52 11.22 -9.04
C GLU A 404 -15.46 12.27 -9.31
N ASN A 405 -15.45 12.76 -10.54
CA ASN A 405 -14.52 13.78 -10.98
C ASN A 405 -15.25 14.85 -11.81
N ASP A 406 -14.89 16.10 -11.59
CA ASP A 406 -15.31 17.23 -12.40
C ASP A 406 -14.08 18.04 -12.79
N GLY A 407 -13.62 17.85 -14.02
CA GLY A 407 -12.38 18.43 -14.52
C GLY A 407 -11.16 17.97 -13.72
N ASN A 408 -10.70 18.83 -12.81
CA ASN A 408 -9.51 18.63 -11.98
C ASN A 408 -9.85 18.22 -10.54
N LEU A 409 -11.14 18.23 -10.18
CA LEU A 409 -11.60 17.91 -8.84
C LEU A 409 -11.97 16.45 -8.79
N PHE A 410 -11.29 15.69 -7.95
CA PHE A 410 -11.53 14.26 -7.73
C PHE A 410 -12.06 14.05 -6.33
N LYS A 411 -13.18 13.33 -6.22
CA LYS A 411 -13.91 13.13 -4.99
C LYS A 411 -13.85 11.69 -4.52
N THR A 412 -13.61 11.53 -3.22
CA THR A 412 -13.71 10.28 -2.49
C THR A 412 -14.57 10.50 -1.25
N THR A 413 -15.51 9.60 -1.02
CA THR A 413 -16.39 9.63 0.14
C THR A 413 -15.98 8.55 1.13
N LEU A 414 -15.75 8.93 2.38
CA LEU A 414 -15.65 8.02 3.53
C LEU A 414 -16.96 8.10 4.31
N SER A 415 -17.60 6.95 4.53
CA SER A 415 -18.79 6.82 5.39
C SER A 415 -18.46 5.94 6.58
N LEU A 416 -18.67 6.48 7.78
CA LEU A 416 -18.48 5.79 9.06
C LEU A 416 -19.85 5.62 9.74
N ASN A 417 -20.20 4.36 10.02
CA ASN A 417 -21.40 4.03 10.79
C ASN A 417 -20.99 3.67 12.22
N PHE A 418 -21.61 4.29 13.22
CA PHE A 418 -21.21 4.13 14.62
C PHE A 418 -22.03 3.07 15.36
N VAL A 419 -21.42 2.43 16.36
CA VAL A 419 -22.09 1.45 17.23
C VAL A 419 -23.15 2.14 18.09
N ASN A 420 -22.79 3.25 18.75
CA ASN A 420 -23.69 3.97 19.65
C ASN A 420 -24.52 5.01 18.89
N GLU A 421 -25.78 4.65 18.60
CA GLU A 421 -26.73 5.54 17.90
C GLU A 421 -27.28 6.69 18.77
N ASN A 422 -27.01 6.70 20.08
CA ASN A 422 -27.49 7.73 21.00
C ASN A 422 -26.44 8.82 21.25
N LYS A 423 -25.28 8.74 20.60
CA LYS A 423 -24.17 9.67 20.78
C LYS A 423 -23.82 10.32 19.46
N ILE A 424 -23.59 11.63 19.47
CA ILE A 424 -23.28 12.39 18.26
C ILE A 424 -22.01 11.83 17.61
N ALA A 425 -22.05 11.56 16.30
CA ALA A 425 -20.99 10.91 15.54
C ALA A 425 -19.63 11.64 15.64
N ILE A 426 -19.60 12.98 15.61
CA ILE A 426 -18.33 13.73 15.74
C ILE A 426 -17.67 13.53 17.11
N VAL A 427 -18.46 13.42 18.18
CA VAL A 427 -17.92 13.17 19.53
C VAL A 427 -17.28 11.78 19.58
N GLN A 428 -17.94 10.79 18.99
CA GLN A 428 -17.40 9.43 18.90
C GLN A 428 -16.10 9.39 18.09
N LEU A 429 -16.02 10.13 16.98
CA LEU A 429 -14.81 10.24 16.17
C LEU A 429 -13.65 10.89 16.95
N LEU A 430 -13.91 11.99 17.67
CA LEU A 430 -12.89 12.67 18.46
C LEU A 430 -12.36 11.79 19.61
N GLU A 431 -13.25 11.08 20.30
CA GLU A 431 -12.84 10.11 21.35
C GLU A 431 -12.04 8.94 20.78
N PHE A 432 -12.40 8.46 19.58
CA PHE A 432 -11.61 7.46 18.88
C PHE A 432 -10.20 8.00 18.61
N VAL A 433 -10.06 9.19 18.01
CA VAL A 433 -8.76 9.82 17.74
C VAL A 433 -7.96 10.05 19.02
N GLU A 434 -8.58 10.50 20.11
CA GLU A 434 -7.93 10.67 21.41
C GLU A 434 -7.40 9.34 21.96
N SER A 435 -8.21 8.27 21.88
CA SER A 435 -7.84 6.96 22.40
C SER A 435 -6.66 6.29 21.68
N ILE A 436 -6.44 6.63 20.40
CA ILE A 436 -5.31 6.12 19.60
C ILE A 436 -4.10 7.07 19.61
N GLY A 437 -4.34 8.38 19.78
CA GLY A 437 -3.32 9.42 19.78
C GLY A 437 -2.66 9.68 21.14
N GLY A 438 -3.29 9.24 22.23
CA GLY A 438 -2.71 9.31 23.58
C GLY A 438 -1.55 8.34 23.76
N LYS A 439 -0.34 8.76 23.37
CA LYS A 439 0.94 8.22 23.86
C LYS A 439 1.71 9.30 24.62
#